data_AF-A0A2P7RAM9-F1
#
_entry.id   AF-A0A2P7RAM9-F1
#
_cell.length_a   1.000
_cell.length_b   1.000
_cell.length_c   1.000
_cell.angle_alpha   90.00
_cell.angle_beta   90.00
_cell.angle_gamma   90.00
#
_symmetry.space_group_name_H-M   'P 1'
#
loop_
_entity.id
_entity.type
_entity.pdbx_description
1 polymer ?
#
loop_
_entity_poly.entity_id
_entity_poly.type
_entity_poly.pdbx_seq_one_letter_code
_entity_poly.pdbx_strand_id
1 'polypeptide(L)'
;MTREQLLTRLNLLAPAPDPVLPCHARPAAVLLPLLEGEEGLELVLTRRSRHLRHHPGQISFPGGRVDDTDASLWHTALRESQEEIGLDPALCRPLARLRAQHTVSGFALTPFIGLVEGRPHFVPNPDEVDEVFRVPLDYLLDLDHHYLYYLHRRGRRHTVCFIPWQGIWIWGITAAVIHQFAVQVSR
;
A
#
# COMPACT_ATOMS: atom_id res chain seq x y z
N MET A 1 -2.80 -17.15 1.46
CA MET A 1 -2.40 -17.33 0.06
C MET A 1 -0.90 -17.45 0.05
N THR A 2 -0.40 -18.46 -0.66
CA THR A 2 1.04 -18.68 -0.82
C THR A 2 1.62 -17.75 -1.88
N ARG A 3 2.96 -17.59 -1.87
CA ARG A 3 3.69 -16.88 -2.94
C ARG A 3 3.35 -17.40 -4.33
N GLU A 4 3.28 -18.72 -4.52
CA GLU A 4 2.98 -19.33 -5.83
C GLU A 4 1.56 -19.02 -6.31
N GLN A 5 0.57 -19.07 -5.41
CA GLN A 5 -0.81 -18.71 -5.72
C GLN A 5 -0.91 -17.23 -6.13
N LEU A 6 -0.21 -16.33 -5.43
CA LEU A 6 -0.17 -14.91 -5.79
C LEU A 6 0.46 -14.71 -7.17
N LEU A 7 1.62 -15.32 -7.42
CA LEU A 7 2.32 -15.24 -8.71
C LEU A 7 1.43 -15.71 -9.85
N THR A 8 0.74 -16.83 -9.66
CA THR A 8 -0.20 -17.38 -10.64
C THR A 8 -1.30 -16.37 -10.96
N ARG A 9 -1.94 -15.78 -9.94
CA ARG A 9 -2.99 -14.76 -10.14
C ARG A 9 -2.45 -13.53 -10.86
N LEU A 10 -1.30 -13.01 -10.47
CA LEU A 10 -0.69 -11.83 -11.10
C LEU A 10 -0.32 -12.08 -12.57
N ASN A 11 0.19 -13.26 -12.91
CA ASN A 11 0.57 -13.61 -14.29
C ASN A 11 -0.62 -13.73 -15.24
N LEU A 12 -1.80 -14.10 -14.72
CA LEU A 12 -3.01 -14.24 -15.52
C LEU A 12 -3.68 -12.89 -15.84
N LEU A 13 -3.17 -11.79 -15.28
CA LEU A 13 -3.81 -10.48 -15.36
C LEU A 13 -2.98 -9.53 -16.22
N ALA A 14 -3.61 -9.00 -17.26
CA ALA A 14 -3.02 -7.89 -18.00
C ALA A 14 -2.97 -6.64 -17.09
N PRO A 15 -1.84 -5.92 -17.03
CA PRO A 15 -1.77 -4.67 -16.28
C PRO A 15 -2.78 -3.67 -16.86
N ALA A 16 -3.73 -3.22 -16.03
CA ALA A 16 -4.65 -2.17 -16.42
C ALA A 16 -3.87 -0.85 -16.61
N PRO A 17 -4.20 -0.04 -17.64
CA PRO A 17 -3.54 1.24 -17.84
C PRO A 17 -3.80 2.18 -16.66
N ASP A 18 -2.81 3.01 -16.35
CA ASP A 18 -2.96 4.06 -15.35
C ASP A 18 -4.11 5.01 -15.73
N PRO A 19 -4.85 5.53 -14.75
CA PRO A 19 -5.83 6.57 -15.03
C PRO A 19 -5.10 7.81 -15.58
N VAL A 20 -5.83 8.66 -16.30
CA VAL A 20 -5.35 10.03 -16.56
C VAL A 20 -5.31 10.76 -15.22
N LEU A 21 -4.10 10.99 -14.72
CA LEU A 21 -3.87 11.75 -13.50
C LEU A 21 -3.80 13.25 -13.81
N PRO A 22 -4.18 14.14 -12.87
CA PRO A 22 -4.03 15.57 -13.05
C PRO A 22 -2.57 15.94 -13.33
N CYS A 23 -2.32 16.83 -14.29
CA CYS A 23 -0.97 17.26 -14.67
C CYS A 23 -0.18 17.95 -13.53
N HIS A 24 -0.88 18.46 -12.52
CA HIS A 24 -0.29 19.09 -11.34
C HIS A 24 -0.13 18.15 -10.13
N ALA A 25 -0.47 16.86 -10.29
CA ALA A 25 -0.33 15.89 -9.21
C ALA A 25 1.16 15.63 -8.94
N ARG A 26 1.56 15.74 -7.67
CA ARG A 26 2.94 15.50 -7.25
C ARG A 26 3.19 13.99 -7.25
N PRO A 27 4.30 13.48 -7.81
CA PRO A 27 4.56 12.06 -7.82
C PRO A 27 4.88 11.55 -6.40
N ALA A 28 4.37 10.36 -6.09
CA ALA A 28 4.62 9.63 -4.86
C ALA A 28 4.63 8.13 -5.13
N ALA A 29 5.32 7.36 -4.30
CA ALA A 29 5.35 5.90 -4.40
C ALA A 29 5.24 5.25 -3.03
N VAL A 30 4.54 4.12 -2.98
CA VAL A 30 4.39 3.31 -1.77
C VAL A 30 4.74 1.86 -2.05
N LEU A 31 5.27 1.20 -1.04
CA LEU A 31 5.58 -0.22 -1.08
C LEU A 31 4.48 -1.00 -0.36
N LEU A 32 4.04 -2.10 -0.96
CA LEU A 32 3.24 -3.15 -0.35
C LEU A 32 4.21 -4.30 -0.04
N PRO A 33 4.87 -4.32 1.14
CA PRO A 33 5.89 -5.30 1.44
C PRO A 33 5.18 -6.59 1.87
N LEU A 34 5.37 -7.65 1.08
CA LEU A 34 4.85 -8.98 1.33
C LEU A 34 5.96 -9.89 1.83
N LEU A 35 5.72 -10.61 2.92
CA LEU A 35 6.64 -11.61 3.45
C LEU A 35 5.88 -12.89 3.80
N GLU A 36 6.61 -14.00 3.93
CA GLU A 36 6.04 -15.25 4.42
C GLU A 36 5.77 -15.16 5.93
N GLY A 37 4.52 -15.38 6.31
CA GLY A 37 4.07 -15.58 7.69
C GLY A 37 3.79 -17.06 7.98
N GLU A 38 3.12 -17.34 9.11
CA GLU A 38 2.83 -18.72 9.54
C GLU A 38 1.82 -19.44 8.65
N GLU A 39 0.81 -18.71 8.15
CA GLU A 39 -0.31 -19.26 7.36
C GLU A 39 -0.29 -18.82 5.88
N GLY A 40 0.80 -18.18 5.44
CA GLY A 40 0.99 -17.67 4.08
C GLY A 40 1.49 -16.23 4.07
N LEU A 41 1.31 -15.54 2.94
CA LEU A 41 1.80 -14.17 2.80
C LEU A 41 1.09 -13.21 3.76
N GLU A 42 1.87 -12.31 4.35
CA GLU A 42 1.40 -11.19 5.16
C GLU A 42 1.84 -9.87 4.53
N LEU A 43 0.97 -8.86 4.60
CA LEU A 43 1.26 -7.51 4.17
C LEU A 43 1.67 -6.64 5.36
N VAL A 44 2.80 -5.96 5.24
CA VAL A 44 3.26 -4.99 6.24
C VAL A 44 2.53 -3.66 6.05
N LEU A 45 1.99 -3.15 7.15
CA LEU A 45 1.34 -1.84 7.23
C LEU A 45 1.93 -1.04 8.39
N THR A 46 1.80 0.28 8.30
CA THR A 46 2.23 1.21 9.33
C THR A 46 1.03 1.96 9.90
N ARG A 47 1.09 2.30 11.20
CA ARG A 47 0.27 3.36 11.77
C ARG A 47 1.10 4.62 11.84
N ARG A 48 0.69 5.63 11.08
CA ARG A 48 1.34 6.95 11.07
C ARG A 48 1.31 7.57 12.46
N SER A 49 2.39 8.25 12.84
CA SER A 49 2.46 8.85 14.15
C SER A 49 1.38 9.91 14.38
N ARG A 50 0.81 9.92 15.58
CA ARG A 50 -0.29 10.83 15.95
C ARG A 50 0.09 12.30 15.98
N HIS A 51 1.38 12.62 16.07
CA HIS A 51 1.87 14.00 16.12
C HIS A 51 2.11 14.62 14.73
N LEU A 52 1.97 13.83 13.66
CA LEU A 52 2.13 14.32 12.29
C LEU A 52 1.02 15.30 11.89
N ARG A 53 1.39 16.35 11.15
CA ARG A 53 0.45 17.36 10.63
C ARG A 53 -0.57 16.78 9.65
N HIS A 54 -0.18 15.76 8.91
CA HIS A 54 -0.99 15.14 7.87
C HIS A 54 -1.26 13.68 8.19
N HIS A 55 -2.55 13.31 8.19
CA HIS A 55 -3.02 11.94 8.36
C HIS A 55 -2.56 11.26 9.67
N PRO A 56 -2.62 11.94 10.85
CA PRO A 56 -2.17 11.36 12.10
C PRO A 56 -2.97 10.10 12.46
N GLY A 57 -2.28 9.03 12.85
CA GLY A 57 -2.89 7.76 13.26
C GLY A 57 -3.52 6.94 12.13
N GLN A 58 -3.43 7.38 10.88
CA GLN A 58 -3.96 6.60 9.75
C GLN A 58 -3.10 5.36 9.48
N ILE A 59 -3.75 4.31 8.99
CA ILE A 59 -3.05 3.12 8.50
C ILE A 59 -2.58 3.37 7.07
N SER A 60 -1.30 3.14 6.82
CA SER A 60 -0.66 3.38 5.53
C SER A 60 0.26 2.25 5.13
N PHE A 61 0.57 2.23 3.84
CA PHE A 61 1.77 1.60 3.34
C PHE A 61 2.99 2.44 3.69
N PRO A 62 4.17 1.84 3.88
CA PRO A 62 5.39 2.60 3.88
C PRO A 62 5.61 3.26 2.52
N GLY A 63 6.04 4.52 2.51
CA GLY A 63 6.23 5.28 1.28
C GLY A 63 5.89 6.75 1.37
N GLY A 64 6.28 7.49 0.33
CA GLY A 64 6.19 8.94 0.36
C GLY A 64 6.39 9.61 -0.99
N ARG A 65 6.85 10.85 -0.92
CA ARG A 65 7.03 11.71 -2.09
C ARG A 65 8.33 11.35 -2.80
N VAL A 66 8.34 11.51 -4.12
CA VAL A 66 9.60 11.42 -4.90
C VAL A 66 10.54 12.53 -4.49
N ASP A 67 11.81 12.16 -4.27
CA ASP A 67 12.93 13.08 -4.14
C ASP A 67 13.69 13.19 -5.48
N ASP A 68 14.34 14.33 -5.73
CA ASP A 68 15.09 14.56 -6.97
C ASP A 68 16.29 13.60 -7.13
N THR A 69 16.72 12.96 -6.05
CA THR A 69 17.77 11.95 -6.02
C THR A 69 17.27 10.52 -6.31
N ASP A 70 15.96 10.29 -6.35
CA ASP A 70 15.40 8.97 -6.60
C ASP A 70 15.57 8.55 -8.07
N ALA A 71 16.27 7.43 -8.30
CA ALA A 71 16.49 6.91 -9.65
C ALA A 71 15.20 6.42 -10.35
N SER A 72 14.17 6.07 -9.58
CA SER A 72 12.83 5.71 -10.08
C SER A 72 11.80 5.71 -8.96
N LEU A 73 10.51 5.63 -9.31
CA LEU A 73 9.42 5.48 -8.32
C LEU A 73 9.57 4.23 -7.43
N TRP A 74 10.19 3.16 -7.95
CA TRP A 74 10.50 1.99 -7.13
C TRP A 74 11.56 2.31 -6.08
N HIS A 75 12.60 3.08 -6.45
CA HIS A 75 13.61 3.53 -5.50
C HIS A 75 13.04 4.49 -4.46
N THR A 76 12.10 5.37 -4.85
CA THR A 76 11.33 6.18 -3.89
C THR A 76 10.63 5.29 -2.86
N ALA A 77 9.89 4.27 -3.29
CA ALA A 77 9.18 3.38 -2.37
C ALA A 77 10.15 2.62 -1.43
N LEU A 78 11.31 2.20 -1.92
CA LEU A 78 12.34 1.54 -1.12
C LEU A 78 13.01 2.47 -0.11
N ARG A 79 13.43 3.67 -0.54
CA ARG A 79 14.06 4.68 0.31
C ARG A 79 13.14 5.04 1.47
N GLU A 80 11.89 5.40 1.17
CA GLU A 80 10.90 5.76 2.19
C GLU A 80 10.59 4.57 3.11
N SER A 81 10.54 3.34 2.59
CA SER A 81 10.37 2.14 3.44
C SER A 81 11.58 1.89 4.36
N GLN A 82 12.79 2.22 3.89
CA GLN A 82 13.98 2.15 4.73
C GLN A 82 13.93 3.22 5.83
N GLU A 83 13.54 4.45 5.50
CA GLU A 83 13.44 5.58 6.44
C GLU A 83 12.34 5.36 7.49
N GLU A 84 11.15 4.91 7.08
CA GLU A 84 9.98 4.79 7.96
C GLU A 84 10.00 3.52 8.83
N ILE A 85 10.44 2.38 8.28
CA ILE A 85 10.33 1.06 8.95
C ILE A 85 11.64 0.28 8.99
N GLY A 86 12.76 0.85 8.54
CA GLY A 86 14.06 0.19 8.58
C GLY A 86 14.19 -1.00 7.61
N LEU A 87 13.34 -1.09 6.58
CA LEU A 87 13.42 -2.18 5.61
C LEU A 87 14.67 -2.03 4.75
N ASP A 88 15.59 -3.01 4.84
CA ASP A 88 16.75 -3.08 3.95
C ASP A 88 16.31 -3.26 2.49
N PRO A 89 16.61 -2.31 1.59
CA PRO A 89 16.26 -2.42 0.17
C PRO A 89 16.79 -3.68 -0.50
N ALA A 90 17.90 -4.26 -0.02
CA ALA A 90 18.49 -5.47 -0.59
C ALA A 90 17.62 -6.73 -0.40
N LEU A 91 16.75 -6.72 0.62
CA LEU A 91 15.83 -7.83 0.94
C LEU A 91 14.53 -7.77 0.14
N CYS A 92 14.24 -6.64 -0.53
CA CYS A 92 12.97 -6.44 -1.22
C CYS A 92 13.14 -6.58 -2.74
N ARG A 93 12.40 -7.52 -3.33
CA ARG A 93 12.36 -7.73 -4.79
C ARG A 93 11.06 -7.22 -5.37
N PRO A 94 11.08 -6.43 -6.45
CA PRO A 94 9.86 -5.97 -7.09
C PRO A 94 9.10 -7.15 -7.66
N LEU A 95 7.81 -7.26 -7.33
CA LEU A 95 6.92 -8.29 -7.85
C LEU A 95 5.99 -7.74 -8.92
N ALA A 96 5.30 -6.64 -8.62
CA ALA A 96 4.37 -6.02 -9.55
C ALA A 96 4.18 -4.53 -9.23
N ARG A 97 3.79 -3.76 -10.23
CA ARG A 97 3.30 -2.38 -10.04
C ARG A 97 1.79 -2.39 -10.15
N LEU A 98 1.11 -1.81 -9.16
CA LEU A 98 -0.32 -1.58 -9.21
C LEU A 98 -0.62 -0.25 -9.92
N ARG A 99 -1.88 -0.10 -10.33
CA ARG A 99 -2.35 1.11 -10.99
C ARG A 99 -2.20 2.33 -10.08
N ALA A 100 -1.68 3.41 -10.63
CA ALA A 100 -1.53 4.67 -9.91
C ALA A 100 -2.89 5.24 -9.47
N GLN A 101 -2.90 5.91 -8.31
CA GLN A 101 -4.06 6.54 -7.71
C GLN A 101 -3.86 8.04 -7.53
N HIS A 102 -4.91 8.82 -7.68
CA HIS A 102 -4.90 10.22 -7.29
C HIS A 102 -5.36 10.39 -5.83
N THR A 103 -4.52 10.95 -4.99
CA THR A 103 -4.86 11.18 -3.57
C THR A 103 -5.58 12.51 -3.37
N VAL A 104 -6.36 12.63 -2.29
CA VAL A 104 -7.03 13.88 -1.92
C VAL A 104 -6.05 15.01 -1.58
N SER A 105 -4.82 14.65 -1.20
CA SER A 105 -3.68 15.54 -0.94
C SER A 105 -2.91 15.96 -2.21
N GLY A 106 -3.40 15.58 -3.40
CA GLY A 106 -2.84 16.00 -4.69
C GLY A 106 -1.60 15.24 -5.13
N PHE A 107 -1.48 13.96 -4.74
CA PHE A 107 -0.40 13.08 -5.22
C PHE A 107 -0.88 12.11 -6.29
N ALA A 108 0.01 11.84 -7.24
CA ALA A 108 -0.01 10.70 -8.15
C ALA A 108 0.74 9.54 -7.46
N LEU A 109 0.00 8.74 -6.68
CA LEU A 109 0.55 7.67 -5.87
C LEU A 109 0.69 6.39 -6.70
N THR A 110 1.91 5.89 -6.84
CA THR A 110 2.21 4.62 -7.52
C THR A 110 2.49 3.51 -6.50
N PRO A 111 1.62 2.50 -6.36
CA PRO A 111 1.88 1.39 -5.44
C PRO A 111 2.69 0.28 -6.12
N PHE A 112 3.69 -0.25 -5.41
CA PHE A 112 4.47 -1.41 -5.82
C PHE A 112 4.31 -2.54 -4.84
N ILE A 113 4.15 -3.77 -5.33
CA ILE A 113 4.22 -4.98 -4.53
C ILE A 113 5.69 -5.43 -4.52
N GLY A 114 6.24 -5.58 -3.32
CA GLY A 114 7.59 -6.10 -3.11
C GLY A 114 7.55 -7.38 -2.29
N LEU A 115 8.29 -8.40 -2.72
CA LEU A 115 8.52 -9.60 -1.93
C LEU A 115 9.76 -9.37 -1.06
N VAL A 116 9.57 -9.44 0.26
CA VAL A 116 10.64 -9.30 1.24
C VAL A 116 11.15 -10.69 1.61
N GLU A 117 12.43 -10.93 1.34
CA GLU A 117 13.09 -12.21 1.60
C GLU A 117 13.66 -12.27 3.02
N GLY A 118 13.70 -13.48 3.58
CA GLY A 118 14.27 -13.72 4.91
C GLY A 118 13.35 -13.29 6.06
N ARG A 119 13.97 -12.85 7.16
CA ARG A 119 13.28 -12.42 8.39
C ARG A 119 13.66 -10.97 8.68
N PRO A 120 13.03 -9.98 8.02
CA PRO A 120 13.36 -8.59 8.23
C PRO A 120 13.05 -8.17 9.67
N HIS A 121 13.94 -7.38 10.25
CA HIS A 121 13.69 -6.71 11.53
C HIS A 121 13.26 -5.26 11.24
N PHE A 122 11.98 -4.97 11.45
CA PHE A 122 11.45 -3.62 11.24
C PHE A 122 11.79 -2.73 12.43
N VAL A 123 12.33 -1.55 12.14
CA VAL A 123 12.65 -0.52 13.12
C VAL A 123 11.85 0.72 12.74
N PRO A 124 10.68 0.97 13.36
CA PRO A 124 9.89 2.16 13.06
C PRO A 124 10.68 3.42 13.43
N ASN A 125 10.67 4.41 12.55
CA ASN A 125 11.08 5.76 12.89
C ASN A 125 9.98 6.41 13.75
N PRO A 126 10.23 6.71 15.04
CA PRO A 126 9.20 7.23 15.94
C PRO A 126 8.68 8.62 15.54
N ASP A 127 9.41 9.37 14.72
CA ASP A 127 8.97 10.66 14.20
C ASP A 127 7.85 10.51 13.15
N GLU A 128 7.71 9.32 12.56
CA GLU A 128 6.78 9.10 11.44
C GLU A 128 5.82 7.93 11.65
N VAL A 129 6.24 6.89 12.37
CA VAL A 129 5.53 5.62 12.52
C VAL A 129 5.42 5.24 13.99
N ASP A 130 4.18 5.14 14.48
CA ASP A 130 3.90 4.67 15.85
C ASP A 130 3.93 3.14 15.96
N GLU A 131 3.60 2.43 14.86
CA GLU A 131 3.49 0.97 14.87
C GLU A 131 3.71 0.40 13.47
N VAL A 132 4.42 -0.72 13.38
CA VAL A 132 4.50 -1.59 12.21
C VAL A 132 3.81 -2.90 12.57
N PHE A 133 2.86 -3.33 11.75
CA PHE A 133 2.13 -4.57 11.97
C PHE A 133 1.89 -5.29 10.66
N ARG A 134 1.46 -6.54 10.77
CA ARG A 134 1.25 -7.45 9.64
C ARG A 134 -0.21 -7.88 9.59
N VAL A 135 -0.72 -8.03 8.39
CA VAL A 135 -2.08 -8.55 8.16
C VAL A 135 -1.99 -9.69 7.15
N PRO A 136 -2.61 -10.86 7.40
CA PRO A 136 -2.69 -11.94 6.43
C PRO A 136 -3.23 -11.42 5.11
N LEU A 137 -2.53 -11.73 4.01
CA LEU A 137 -2.89 -11.21 2.71
C LEU A 137 -4.26 -11.74 2.24
N ASP A 138 -4.62 -12.97 2.61
CA ASP A 138 -5.97 -13.51 2.32
C ASP A 138 -7.06 -12.67 2.93
N TYR A 139 -6.87 -12.25 4.18
CA TYR A 139 -7.85 -11.41 4.87
C TYR A 139 -8.07 -10.09 4.12
N LEU A 140 -6.97 -9.47 3.66
CA LEU A 140 -7.01 -8.20 2.93
C LEU A 140 -7.52 -8.33 1.49
N LEU A 141 -7.48 -9.51 0.90
CA LEU A 141 -7.95 -9.74 -0.47
C LEU A 141 -9.34 -10.34 -0.53
N ASP A 142 -9.91 -10.74 0.61
CA ASP A 142 -11.29 -11.16 0.72
C ASP A 142 -12.23 -9.95 0.64
N LEU A 143 -12.93 -9.82 -0.49
CA LEU A 143 -13.84 -8.72 -0.76
C LEU A 143 -15.02 -8.65 0.22
N ASP A 144 -15.33 -9.71 0.96
CA ASP A 144 -16.37 -9.69 1.99
C ASP A 144 -15.98 -8.82 3.19
N HIS A 145 -14.68 -8.56 3.39
CA HIS A 145 -14.18 -7.60 4.40
C HIS A 145 -14.19 -6.14 3.91
N HIS A 146 -14.62 -5.85 2.68
CA HIS A 146 -14.54 -4.52 2.08
C HIS A 146 -15.87 -3.78 2.14
N TYR A 147 -15.99 -2.86 3.10
CA TYR A 147 -17.18 -2.03 3.26
C TYR A 147 -17.05 -0.76 2.41
N LEU A 148 -17.84 -0.68 1.33
CA LEU A 148 -17.85 0.47 0.43
C LEU A 148 -18.95 1.46 0.82
N TYR A 149 -18.55 2.70 1.13
CA TYR A 149 -19.47 3.80 1.42
C TYR A 149 -19.46 4.84 0.31
N TYR A 150 -20.65 5.21 -0.17
CA TYR A 150 -20.83 6.14 -1.29
C TYR A 150 -21.20 7.53 -0.78
N LEU A 151 -20.25 8.47 -0.89
CA LEU A 151 -20.42 9.86 -0.53
C LEU A 151 -20.76 10.70 -1.77
N HIS A 152 -21.78 11.54 -1.67
CA HIS A 152 -22.05 12.55 -2.69
C HIS A 152 -21.46 13.89 -2.23
N ARG A 153 -20.45 14.40 -2.94
CA ARG A 153 -19.81 15.68 -2.61
C ARG A 153 -19.56 16.46 -3.90
N ARG A 154 -19.97 17.74 -3.93
CA ARG A 154 -19.80 18.64 -5.10
C ARG A 154 -20.32 18.02 -6.42
N GLY A 155 -21.47 17.34 -6.37
CA GLY A 155 -22.07 16.71 -7.55
C GLY A 155 -21.34 15.46 -8.06
N ARG A 156 -20.30 14.97 -7.36
CA ARG A 156 -19.58 13.75 -7.70
C ARG A 156 -19.78 12.68 -6.62
N ARG A 157 -19.92 11.43 -7.06
CA ARG A 157 -19.92 10.26 -6.18
C ARG A 157 -18.49 9.87 -5.88
N HIS A 158 -18.14 9.85 -4.60
CA HIS A 158 -16.87 9.38 -4.06
C HIS A 158 -17.13 8.07 -3.32
N THR A 159 -16.36 7.04 -3.62
CA THR A 159 -16.41 5.78 -2.88
C THR A 159 -15.28 5.77 -1.86
N VAL A 160 -15.59 5.44 -0.61
CA VAL A 160 -14.60 5.23 0.46
C VAL A 160 -14.69 3.77 0.88
N CYS A 161 -13.56 3.07 0.86
CA CYS A 161 -13.44 1.69 1.31
C CYS A 161 -12.95 1.65 2.76
N PHE A 162 -13.53 0.74 3.55
CA PHE A 162 -13.11 0.42 4.91
C PHE A 162 -12.88 -1.09 5.00
N ILE A 163 -11.78 -1.49 5.63
CA ILE A 163 -11.44 -2.89 5.92
C ILE A 163 -11.16 -2.95 7.44
N PRO A 164 -12.01 -3.61 8.24
CA PRO A 164 -11.75 -3.79 9.67
C PRO A 164 -10.62 -4.78 9.86
N TRP A 165 -9.81 -4.63 10.89
CA TRP A 165 -8.83 -5.63 11.29
C TRP A 165 -8.54 -5.48 12.78
N GLN A 166 -8.77 -6.50 13.60
CA GLN A 166 -8.42 -6.49 15.05
C GLN A 166 -8.76 -5.18 15.81
N GLY A 167 -9.92 -4.58 15.55
CA GLY A 167 -10.35 -3.34 16.19
C GLY A 167 -9.81 -2.04 15.59
N ILE A 168 -8.97 -2.11 14.55
CA ILE A 168 -8.56 -0.96 13.72
C ILE A 168 -9.32 -0.93 12.40
N TRP A 169 -9.43 0.26 11.80
CA TRP A 169 -9.99 0.44 10.47
C TRP A 169 -8.86 0.82 9.50
N ILE A 170 -8.70 0.03 8.45
CA ILE A 170 -7.89 0.39 7.29
C ILE A 170 -8.84 1.11 6.32
N TRP A 171 -8.50 2.35 5.95
CA TRP A 171 -9.40 3.20 5.15
C TRP A 171 -8.63 4.16 4.25
N GLY A 172 -9.37 4.95 3.47
CA GLY A 172 -8.79 5.98 2.60
C GLY A 172 -8.03 5.38 1.42
N ILE A 173 -6.88 5.97 1.09
CA ILE A 173 -6.10 5.54 -0.07
C ILE A 173 -5.55 4.12 0.10
N THR A 174 -5.17 3.75 1.33
CA THR A 174 -4.66 2.42 1.67
C THR A 174 -5.69 1.36 1.34
N ALA A 175 -6.91 1.47 1.89
CA ALA A 175 -7.99 0.54 1.58
C ALA A 175 -8.42 0.57 0.11
N ALA A 176 -8.36 1.73 -0.56
CA ALA A 176 -8.66 1.82 -1.99
C ALA A 176 -7.68 1.03 -2.86
N VAL A 177 -6.38 1.11 -2.56
CA VAL A 177 -5.34 0.32 -3.24
C VAL A 177 -5.52 -1.18 -2.95
N ILE A 178 -5.78 -1.56 -1.69
CA ILE A 178 -6.04 -2.96 -1.31
C ILE A 178 -7.28 -3.50 -2.04
N HIS A 179 -8.38 -2.74 -2.06
CA HIS A 179 -9.60 -3.12 -2.77
C HIS A 179 -9.37 -3.31 -4.26
N GLN A 180 -8.62 -2.41 -4.90
CA GLN A 180 -8.29 -2.60 -6.30
C GLN A 180 -7.43 -3.85 -6.50
N PHE A 181 -6.45 -4.08 -5.64
CA PHE A 181 -5.61 -5.27 -5.70
C PHE A 181 -6.45 -6.55 -5.57
N ALA A 182 -7.35 -6.61 -4.58
CA ALA A 182 -8.30 -7.69 -4.39
C ALA A 182 -9.14 -7.94 -5.65
N VAL A 183 -9.83 -6.90 -6.16
CA VAL A 183 -10.64 -7.00 -7.39
C VAL A 183 -9.82 -7.48 -8.59
N GLN A 184 -8.55 -7.08 -8.66
CA GLN A 184 -7.65 -7.49 -9.74
C GLN A 184 -7.36 -9.00 -9.64
N VAL A 185 -6.97 -9.51 -8.47
CA VAL A 185 -6.55 -10.92 -8.30
C VAL A 185 -7.68 -11.91 -8.01
N SER A 186 -8.92 -11.45 -7.81
CA SER A 186 -10.11 -12.30 -7.69
C SER A 186 -10.72 -12.72 -9.04
N ARG A 187 -10.21 -12.19 -10.16
CA ARG A 187 -10.65 -12.56 -11.52
C ARG A 187 -9.89 -13.76 -12.04
#